data_AF-A0A9Q0RWP8-F1
#
_entry.id   AF-A0A9Q0RWP8-F1
#
_cell.length_a   1.000
_cell.length_b   1.000
_cell.length_c   1.000
_cell.angle_alpha   90.00
_cell.angle_beta   90.00
_cell.angle_gamma   90.00
#
_symmetry.space_group_name_H-M   'P 1'
#
loop_
_entity.id
_entity.type
_entity.pdbx_description
1 polymer ?
#
loop_
_entity_poly.entity_id
_entity_poly.type
_entity_poly.pdbx_seq_one_letter_code
_entity_poly.pdbx_strand_id
1 'polypeptide(L)'
;MTIKMTFKCTEEYIKNALENADKFNEAIRDISRDIESTKIDITTLVENLGFALISSDVALRAKGTSLLSNVLASLPSEFLSELQIAFITTFYCDRLRDHHSVMPGVFTGLCALALMKNIPQGSTTRLLQSMFQCISCQSQVREDREKIFTFLQIISERQSEELLAMGPDFVYGVINSIDGERDPRILLQIFEFLPMFFRKYPLRHLAEEFFEVCACYFPVDFHPAPNDPA
;
A
#
# COMPACT_ATOMS: atom_id res chain seq x y z
N MET A 1 22.38 26.81 27.98
CA MET A 1 21.57 27.30 26.85
C MET A 1 21.09 26.07 26.10
N THR A 2 19.93 25.53 26.50
CA THR A 2 19.35 24.35 25.84
C THR A 2 18.82 24.80 24.48
N ILE A 3 19.49 24.39 23.41
CA ILE A 3 18.97 24.57 22.05
C ILE A 3 17.66 23.77 22.03
N LYS A 4 16.50 24.44 22.04
CA LYS A 4 15.24 23.79 21.68
C LYS A 4 15.43 23.33 20.25
N MET A 5 15.58 22.03 20.03
CA MET A 5 15.52 21.46 18.69
C MET A 5 14.11 21.75 18.16
N THR A 6 14.00 22.75 17.30
CA THR A 6 12.76 23.02 16.57
C THR A 6 12.63 21.96 15.49
N PHE A 7 11.74 21.00 15.69
CA PHE A 7 11.31 20.07 14.66
C PHE A 7 10.04 20.61 13.99
N LYS A 8 9.86 20.32 12.71
CA LYS A 8 8.77 20.89 11.90
C LYS A 8 7.46 20.14 12.10
N CYS A 9 7.50 18.86 12.46
CA CYS A 9 6.33 18.01 12.69
C CYS A 9 5.51 18.46 13.91
N THR A 10 4.72 19.52 13.73
CA THR A 10 3.74 20.01 14.70
C THR A 10 2.36 19.93 14.05
N GLU A 11 1.30 19.77 14.86
CA GLU A 11 -0.07 19.75 14.34
C GLU A 11 -0.39 20.97 13.46
N GLU A 12 0.03 22.17 13.86
CA GLU A 12 -0.19 23.41 13.11
C GLU A 12 0.52 23.42 11.75
N TYR A 13 1.78 22.95 11.72
CA TYR A 13 2.52 22.82 10.46
C TYR A 13 1.85 21.81 9.52
N ILE A 14 1.37 20.68 10.06
CA ILE A 14 0.67 19.65 9.30
C ILE A 14 -0.66 20.20 8.76
N LYS A 15 -1.48 20.88 9.57
CA LYS A 15 -2.72 21.52 9.11
C LYS A 15 -2.48 22.41 7.90
N ASN A 16 -1.47 23.28 8.01
CA ASN A 16 -1.10 24.19 6.93
C ASN A 16 -0.67 23.44 5.65
N ALA A 17 0.08 22.34 5.82
CA ALA A 17 0.51 21.50 4.71
C ALA A 17 -0.64 20.75 4.02
N LEU A 18 -1.66 20.31 4.77
CA LEU A 18 -2.82 19.60 4.19
C LEU A 18 -3.73 20.52 3.35
N GLU A 19 -3.63 21.83 3.50
CA GLU A 19 -4.43 22.80 2.73
C GLU A 19 -3.78 23.21 1.40
N ASN A 20 -2.48 22.98 1.21
CA ASN A 20 -1.72 23.48 0.06
C ASN A 20 -0.80 22.40 -0.53
N ALA A 21 -0.93 22.12 -1.83
CA ALA A 21 -0.21 21.05 -2.51
C ALA A 21 1.32 21.21 -2.50
N ASP A 22 1.84 22.43 -2.65
CA ASP A 22 3.29 22.67 -2.60
C ASP A 22 3.84 22.41 -1.19
N LYS A 23 3.10 22.87 -0.18
CA LYS A 23 3.44 22.64 1.23
C LYS A 23 3.28 21.18 1.64
N PHE A 24 2.38 20.43 1.00
CA PHE A 24 2.23 19.00 1.24
C PHE A 24 3.52 18.24 0.92
N ASN A 25 4.09 18.49 -0.27
CA ASN A 25 5.37 17.89 -0.68
C ASN A 25 6.55 18.38 0.17
N GLU A 26 6.52 19.64 0.59
CA GLU A 26 7.51 20.16 1.55
C GLU A 26 7.42 19.42 2.89
N ALA A 27 6.22 19.24 3.43
CA ALA A 27 5.99 18.55 4.68
C ALA A 27 6.45 17.09 4.65
N ILE A 28 6.21 16.36 3.56
CA ILE A 28 6.74 14.99 3.40
C ILE A 28 8.26 14.99 3.58
N ARG A 29 8.98 15.87 2.85
CA ARG A 29 10.45 15.93 2.91
C ARG A 29 10.96 16.35 4.28
N ASP A 30 10.34 17.35 4.88
CA ASP A 30 10.76 17.89 6.17
C ASP A 30 10.52 16.93 7.33
N ILE A 31 9.33 16.32 7.37
CA ILE A 31 8.97 15.34 8.41
C ILE A 31 9.84 14.09 8.26
N SER A 32 10.05 13.58 7.04
CA SER A 32 10.92 12.43 6.81
C SER A 32 12.35 12.71 7.30
N ARG A 33 12.89 13.90 7.00
CA ARG A 33 14.21 14.31 7.50
C ARG A 33 14.27 14.41 9.02
N ASP A 34 13.23 14.95 9.66
CA ASP A 34 13.19 15.05 11.12
C ASP A 34 13.12 13.67 11.79
N ILE A 35 12.39 12.72 11.18
CA ILE A 35 12.36 11.32 11.60
C ILE A 35 13.74 10.67 11.41
N GLU A 36 14.31 10.73 10.21
CA GLU A 36 15.62 10.13 9.88
C GLU A 36 16.75 10.66 10.77
N SER A 37 16.73 11.96 11.08
CA SER A 37 17.70 12.59 11.99
C SER A 37 17.39 12.35 13.47
N THR A 38 16.44 11.48 13.79
CA THR A 38 16.02 11.10 15.15
C THR A 38 15.57 12.28 16.02
N LYS A 39 15.15 13.39 15.39
CA LYS A 39 14.60 14.54 16.13
C LYS A 39 13.20 14.26 16.65
N ILE A 40 12.46 13.43 15.92
CA ILE A 40 11.12 12.95 16.28
C ILE A 40 11.02 11.46 15.99
N ASP A 41 10.09 10.79 16.66
CA ASP A 41 9.71 9.41 16.32
C ASP A 41 8.53 9.38 15.34
N ILE A 42 8.33 8.26 14.64
CA ILE A 42 7.16 8.06 13.78
C ILE A 42 5.85 8.17 14.58
N THR A 43 5.87 7.79 15.86
CA THR A 43 4.73 7.94 16.77
C THR A 43 4.33 9.40 16.95
N THR A 44 5.29 10.32 17.02
CA THR A 44 5.04 11.77 17.07
C THR A 44 4.32 12.27 15.82
N LEU A 45 4.64 11.74 14.64
CA LEU A 45 3.90 12.04 13.42
C LEU A 45 2.45 11.55 13.52
N VAL A 46 2.24 10.29 13.93
CA VAL A 46 0.89 9.71 14.03
C VAL A 46 0.03 10.49 15.04
N GLU A 47 0.59 10.86 16.19
CA GLU A 47 -0.08 11.68 17.20
C GLU A 47 -0.50 13.05 16.64
N ASN A 48 0.44 13.77 16.00
CA ASN A 48 0.15 15.08 15.40
C ASN A 48 -0.77 15.01 14.18
N LEU A 49 -0.87 13.85 13.52
CA LEU A 49 -1.84 13.58 12.46
C LEU A 49 -3.21 13.15 13.00
N GLY A 50 -3.37 12.91 14.30
CA GLY A 50 -4.59 12.41 14.91
C GLY A 50 -5.83 13.19 14.48
N PHE A 51 -5.79 14.52 14.53
CA PHE A 51 -6.91 15.38 14.12
C PHE A 51 -7.40 15.10 12.70
N ALA A 52 -6.51 14.70 11.79
CA ALA A 52 -6.84 14.38 10.41
C ALA A 52 -7.24 12.91 10.25
N LEU A 53 -6.51 11.97 10.87
CA LEU A 53 -6.71 10.53 10.70
C LEU A 53 -8.02 10.00 11.29
N ILE A 54 -8.53 10.65 12.34
CA ILE A 54 -9.82 10.30 12.97
C ILE A 54 -10.93 11.33 12.69
N SER A 55 -10.71 12.24 11.75
CA SER A 55 -11.70 13.26 11.39
C SER A 55 -12.98 12.63 10.84
N SER A 56 -14.15 13.21 11.11
CA SER A 56 -15.38 12.83 10.41
C SER A 56 -15.37 13.25 8.94
N ASP A 57 -14.55 14.24 8.57
CA ASP A 57 -14.35 14.68 7.18
C ASP A 57 -13.48 13.67 6.41
N VAL A 58 -14.09 13.01 5.42
CA VAL A 58 -13.46 12.02 4.54
C VAL A 58 -12.28 12.62 3.76
N ALA A 59 -12.40 13.86 3.29
CA ALA A 59 -11.34 14.50 2.50
C ALA A 59 -10.13 14.80 3.38
N LEU A 60 -10.35 15.24 4.62
CA LEU A 60 -9.27 15.45 5.58
C LEU A 60 -8.60 14.12 5.98
N ARG A 61 -9.37 13.05 6.21
CA ARG A 61 -8.81 11.71 6.45
C ARG A 61 -7.97 11.21 5.29
N ALA A 62 -8.44 11.40 4.05
CA ALA A 62 -7.70 11.01 2.85
C ALA A 62 -6.35 11.75 2.76
N LYS A 63 -6.34 13.06 3.01
CA LYS A 63 -5.12 13.88 3.05
C LYS A 63 -4.15 13.45 4.17
N GLY A 64 -4.65 13.23 5.38
CA GLY A 64 -3.83 12.78 6.50
C GLY A 64 -3.23 11.39 6.27
N THR A 65 -4.02 10.46 5.75
CA THR A 65 -3.57 9.10 5.39
C THR A 65 -2.53 9.16 4.27
N SER A 66 -2.74 10.01 3.26
CA SER A 66 -1.77 10.24 2.19
C SER A 66 -0.46 10.80 2.73
N LEU A 67 -0.48 11.79 3.64
CA LEU A 67 0.75 12.34 4.22
C LEU A 67 1.55 11.27 4.97
N LEU A 68 0.89 10.51 5.85
CA LEU A 68 1.53 9.42 6.59
C LEU A 68 2.17 8.41 5.62
N SER A 69 1.43 7.99 4.61
CA SER A 69 1.87 6.98 3.66
C SER A 69 3.07 7.43 2.82
N ASN A 70 3.08 8.70 2.41
CA ASN A 70 4.20 9.27 1.64
C ASN A 70 5.44 9.51 2.52
N VAL A 71 5.27 9.85 3.80
CA VAL A 71 6.39 9.88 4.75
C VAL A 71 6.97 8.49 4.91
N LEU A 72 6.14 7.47 5.15
CA LEU A 72 6.60 6.07 5.27
C LEU A 72 7.34 5.60 4.01
N ALA A 73 6.85 5.95 2.82
CA ALA A 73 7.50 5.63 1.55
C ALA A 73 8.85 6.34 1.35
N SER A 74 9.08 7.45 2.07
CA SER A 74 10.32 8.22 2.01
C SER A 74 11.38 7.75 3.00
N LEU A 75 11.00 6.94 4.00
CA LEU A 75 11.93 6.43 5.01
C LEU A 75 12.79 5.28 4.47
N PRO A 76 14.04 5.14 4.95
CA PRO A 76 14.85 3.96 4.68
C PRO A 76 14.16 2.69 5.18
N SER A 77 14.30 1.57 4.46
CA SER A 77 13.60 0.32 4.75
C SER A 77 13.91 -0.30 6.13
N GLU A 78 15.00 0.15 6.76
CA GLU A 78 15.50 -0.41 8.04
C GLU A 78 15.11 0.46 9.22
N PHE A 79 14.50 1.62 8.93
CA PHE A 79 14.33 2.67 9.92
C PHE A 79 13.30 2.30 10.98
N LEU A 80 12.21 1.64 10.58
CA LEU A 80 11.14 1.28 11.50
C LEU A 80 11.44 -0.03 12.23
N SER A 81 11.19 -0.01 13.54
CA SER A 81 11.21 -1.22 14.37
C SER A 81 10.01 -2.13 14.10
N GLU A 82 10.12 -3.40 14.50
CA GLU A 82 9.01 -4.35 14.44
C GLU A 82 7.75 -3.84 15.13
N LEU A 83 7.88 -3.23 16.32
CA LEU A 83 6.74 -2.71 17.08
C LEU A 83 6.02 -1.57 16.31
N GLN A 84 6.79 -0.68 15.70
CA GLN A 84 6.23 0.41 14.90
C GLN A 84 5.54 -0.13 13.64
N ILE A 85 6.14 -1.10 12.96
CA ILE A 85 5.54 -1.75 11.79
C ILE A 85 4.26 -2.48 12.18
N ALA A 86 4.21 -3.20 13.31
CA ALA A 86 3.01 -3.86 13.81
C ALA A 86 1.88 -2.86 14.10
N PHE A 87 2.20 -1.73 14.72
CA PHE A 87 1.26 -0.66 15.00
C PHE A 87 0.69 -0.04 13.72
N ILE A 88 1.55 0.32 12.76
CA ILE A 88 1.15 0.91 11.48
C ILE A 88 0.36 -0.12 10.63
N THR A 89 0.75 -1.40 10.67
CA THR A 89 0.02 -2.50 10.04
C THR A 89 -1.42 -2.57 10.55
N THR A 90 -1.61 -2.46 11.87
CA THR A 90 -2.95 -2.46 12.47
C THR A 90 -3.77 -1.27 11.99
N PHE A 91 -3.15 -0.08 11.95
CA PHE A 91 -3.79 1.11 11.38
C PHE A 91 -4.24 0.90 9.93
N TYR A 92 -3.41 0.33 9.05
CA TYR A 92 -3.81 0.10 7.66
C TYR A 92 -4.86 -1.00 7.51
N CYS A 93 -4.86 -2.04 8.35
CA CYS A 93 -5.96 -3.02 8.38
C CYS A 93 -7.31 -2.32 8.65
N ASP A 94 -7.35 -1.41 9.62
CA ASP A 94 -8.56 -0.63 9.91
C ASP A 94 -8.91 0.35 8.78
N ARG A 95 -7.90 0.99 8.18
CA ARG A 95 -8.11 1.93 7.06
C ARG A 95 -8.57 1.28 5.77
N LEU A 96 -8.29 -0.01 5.54
CA LEU A 96 -8.82 -0.76 4.39
C LEU A 96 -10.36 -0.86 4.39
N ARG A 97 -11.01 -0.52 5.50
CA ARG A 97 -12.48 -0.47 5.64
C ARG A 97 -13.06 0.94 5.51
N ASP A 98 -12.22 1.94 5.27
CA ASP A 98 -12.65 3.35 5.15
C ASP A 98 -13.26 3.64 3.77
N HIS A 99 -13.71 4.87 3.59
CA HIS A 99 -14.27 5.37 2.33
C HIS A 99 -13.26 5.25 1.18
N HIS A 100 -13.75 4.95 -0.03
CA HIS A 100 -12.92 4.70 -1.21
C HIS A 100 -11.90 5.83 -1.51
N SER A 101 -12.24 7.10 -1.21
CA SER A 101 -11.35 8.25 -1.40
C SER A 101 -10.08 8.22 -0.54
N VAL A 102 -10.04 7.39 0.51
CA VAL A 102 -8.86 7.20 1.39
C VAL A 102 -7.92 6.13 0.83
N MET A 103 -8.41 5.23 -0.03
CA MET A 103 -7.67 4.07 -0.55
C MET A 103 -6.36 4.41 -1.28
N PRO A 104 -6.26 5.50 -2.08
CA PRO A 104 -4.99 5.84 -2.72
C PRO A 104 -3.84 6.02 -1.73
N GLY A 105 -4.12 6.62 -0.57
CA GLY A 105 -3.15 6.74 0.52
C GLY A 105 -2.83 5.38 1.14
N VAL A 106 -3.86 4.56 1.39
CA VAL A 106 -3.71 3.21 1.96
C VAL A 106 -2.78 2.35 1.09
N PHE A 107 -3.00 2.27 -0.21
CA PHE A 107 -2.18 1.44 -1.10
C PHE A 107 -0.73 1.92 -1.18
N THR A 108 -0.48 3.24 -1.17
CA THR A 108 0.88 3.79 -1.03
C THR A 108 1.53 3.32 0.28
N GLY A 109 0.78 3.32 1.37
CA GLY A 109 1.24 2.85 2.68
C GLY A 109 1.55 1.35 2.70
N LEU A 110 0.71 0.52 2.07
CA LEU A 110 0.96 -0.91 1.94
C LEU A 110 2.25 -1.20 1.17
N CYS A 111 2.49 -0.51 0.05
CA CYS A 111 3.74 -0.61 -0.69
C CYS A 111 4.95 -0.20 0.17
N ALA A 112 4.84 0.90 0.93
CA ALA A 112 5.90 1.33 1.84
C ALA A 112 6.20 0.28 2.91
N LEU A 113 5.17 -0.31 3.53
CA LEU A 113 5.34 -1.38 4.52
C LEU A 113 5.96 -2.64 3.92
N ALA A 114 5.55 -3.04 2.72
CA ALA A 114 6.11 -4.20 2.02
C ALA A 114 7.61 -4.05 1.74
N LEU A 115 8.10 -2.81 1.67
CA LEU A 115 9.51 -2.52 1.46
C LEU A 115 10.35 -2.52 2.74
N MET A 116 9.75 -2.49 3.93
CA MET A 116 10.48 -2.50 5.21
C MET A 116 11.15 -3.85 5.47
N LYS A 117 12.31 -3.87 6.15
CA LYS A 117 13.02 -5.12 6.49
C LYS A 117 12.53 -5.77 7.77
N ASN A 118 12.18 -4.97 8.77
CA ASN A 118 11.82 -5.47 10.11
C ASN A 118 10.33 -5.82 10.20
N ILE A 119 9.76 -6.49 9.19
CA ILE A 119 8.34 -6.85 9.18
C ILE A 119 8.10 -7.96 10.21
N PRO A 120 7.26 -7.73 11.25
CA PRO A 120 7.00 -8.74 12.26
C PRO A 120 6.20 -9.91 11.69
N GLN A 121 6.46 -11.10 12.23
CA GLN A 121 5.78 -12.31 11.79
C GLN A 121 4.25 -12.15 11.84
N GLY A 122 3.56 -12.52 10.76
CA GLY A 122 2.10 -12.47 10.64
C GLY A 122 1.53 -11.11 10.30
N SER A 123 2.36 -10.05 10.18
CA SER A 123 1.89 -8.74 9.75
C SER A 123 1.43 -8.77 8.28
N THR A 124 2.20 -9.44 7.42
CA THR A 124 1.87 -9.58 6.01
C THR A 124 0.58 -10.38 5.80
N THR A 125 0.42 -11.51 6.49
CA THR A 125 -0.80 -12.33 6.39
C THR A 125 -2.04 -11.55 6.85
N ARG A 126 -1.94 -10.80 7.96
CA ARG A 126 -3.03 -9.95 8.45
C ARG A 126 -3.43 -8.86 7.44
N LEU A 127 -2.45 -8.19 6.83
CA LEU A 127 -2.71 -7.18 5.80
C LEU A 127 -3.42 -7.78 4.59
N LEU A 128 -2.95 -8.92 4.08
CA LEU A 128 -3.56 -9.59 2.94
C LEU A 128 -4.98 -10.05 3.23
N GLN A 129 -5.22 -10.66 4.39
CA GLN A 129 -6.56 -11.06 4.82
C GLN A 129 -7.50 -9.84 4.85
N SER A 130 -7.06 -8.73 5.44
CA SER A 130 -7.86 -7.50 5.48
C SER A 130 -8.09 -6.93 4.08
N MET A 131 -7.07 -6.92 3.22
CA MET A 131 -7.16 -6.38 1.86
C MET A 131 -8.12 -7.20 1.00
N PHE A 132 -7.94 -8.53 0.94
CA PHE A 132 -8.80 -9.40 0.15
C PHE A 132 -10.25 -9.42 0.65
N GLN A 133 -10.47 -9.21 1.95
CA GLN A 133 -11.83 -9.13 2.50
C GLN A 133 -12.53 -7.80 2.20
N CYS A 134 -11.78 -6.69 2.21
CA CYS A 134 -12.38 -5.34 2.19
C CYS A 134 -12.35 -4.67 0.82
N ILE A 135 -11.43 -5.09 -0.07
CA ILE A 135 -11.15 -4.42 -1.33
C ILE A 135 -11.47 -5.33 -2.50
N SER A 136 -12.38 -4.88 -3.38
CA SER A 136 -12.44 -5.36 -4.76
C SER A 136 -11.41 -4.60 -5.58
N CYS A 137 -10.46 -5.32 -6.19
CA CYS A 137 -9.44 -4.72 -7.06
C CYS A 137 -10.10 -4.00 -8.25
N GLN A 138 -11.12 -4.63 -8.84
CA GLN A 138 -11.81 -4.17 -10.05
C GLN A 138 -12.57 -2.86 -9.84
N SER A 139 -12.98 -2.55 -8.61
CA SER A 139 -13.64 -1.27 -8.29
C SER A 139 -12.66 -0.11 -8.12
N GLN A 140 -11.34 -0.37 -8.06
CA GLN A 140 -10.34 0.68 -7.89
C GLN A 140 -9.97 1.33 -9.22
N VAL A 141 -9.48 2.56 -9.17
CA VAL A 141 -8.91 3.24 -10.34
C VAL A 141 -7.60 2.57 -10.77
N ARG A 142 -7.21 2.74 -12.04
CA ARG A 142 -6.03 2.09 -12.63
C ARG A 142 -4.77 2.21 -11.77
N GLU A 143 -4.46 3.43 -11.33
CA GLU A 143 -3.27 3.74 -10.51
C GLU A 143 -3.27 3.04 -9.15
N ASP A 144 -4.43 2.69 -8.63
CA ASP A 144 -4.55 1.98 -7.36
C ASP A 144 -4.45 0.47 -7.56
N ARG A 145 -4.99 -0.06 -8.65
CA ARG A 145 -4.78 -1.45 -9.06
C ARG A 145 -3.30 -1.75 -9.32
N GLU A 146 -2.59 -0.84 -9.97
CA GLU A 146 -1.12 -0.91 -10.15
C GLU A 146 -0.39 -1.03 -8.80
N LYS A 147 -0.79 -0.24 -7.79
CA LYS A 147 -0.22 -0.33 -6.43
C LYS A 147 -0.58 -1.65 -5.74
N ILE A 148 -1.80 -2.16 -5.91
CA ILE A 148 -2.21 -3.47 -5.37
C ILE A 148 -1.30 -4.57 -5.93
N PHE A 149 -1.09 -4.62 -7.25
CA PHE A 149 -0.21 -5.63 -7.86
C PHE A 149 1.27 -5.42 -7.50
N THR A 150 1.72 -4.18 -7.38
CA THR A 150 3.07 -3.86 -6.88
C THR A 150 3.26 -4.39 -5.46
N PHE A 151 2.30 -4.14 -4.56
CA PHE A 151 2.31 -4.67 -3.20
C PHE A 151 2.36 -6.21 -3.21
N LEU A 152 1.47 -6.87 -3.96
CA LEU A 152 1.41 -8.33 -4.08
C LEU A 152 2.72 -8.92 -4.61
N GLN A 153 3.35 -8.30 -5.62
CA GLN A 153 4.66 -8.71 -6.15
C GLN A 153 5.74 -8.66 -5.07
N ILE A 154 5.89 -7.51 -4.39
CA ILE A 154 6.93 -7.30 -3.37
C ILE A 154 6.80 -8.30 -2.22
N ILE A 155 5.59 -8.48 -1.67
CA ILE A 155 5.38 -9.42 -0.55
C ILE A 155 5.56 -10.87 -0.99
N SER A 156 5.19 -11.21 -2.24
CA SER A 156 5.37 -12.56 -2.79
C SER A 156 6.84 -12.96 -2.87
N GLU A 157 7.71 -11.99 -3.14
CA GLU A 157 9.14 -12.22 -3.18
C GLU A 157 9.73 -12.29 -1.77
N ARG A 158 9.41 -11.30 -0.92
CA ARG A 158 10.10 -11.05 0.35
C ARG A 158 9.57 -11.84 1.55
N GLN A 159 8.29 -12.21 1.55
CA GLN A 159 7.59 -12.79 2.70
C GLN A 159 7.07 -14.20 2.42
N SER A 160 7.70 -14.91 1.49
CA SER A 160 7.12 -16.14 0.95
C SER A 160 6.94 -17.29 1.90
N GLU A 161 7.73 -17.36 2.97
CA GLU A 161 7.54 -18.41 3.99
C GLU A 161 6.15 -18.28 4.63
N GLU A 162 5.75 -17.05 5.00
CA GLU A 162 4.42 -16.78 5.52
C GLU A 162 3.32 -17.03 4.48
N LEU A 163 3.54 -16.62 3.24
CA LEU A 163 2.54 -16.76 2.18
C LEU A 163 2.35 -18.22 1.75
N LEU A 164 3.41 -19.03 1.79
CA LEU A 164 3.32 -20.48 1.63
C LEU A 164 2.51 -21.11 2.76
N ALA A 165 2.67 -20.61 3.99
CA ALA A 165 1.88 -21.06 5.14
C ALA A 165 0.40 -20.64 5.07
N MET A 166 0.08 -19.49 4.46
CA MET A 166 -1.31 -19.12 4.14
C MET A 166 -1.97 -20.09 3.16
N GLY A 167 -1.18 -20.72 2.28
CA GLY A 167 -1.66 -21.78 1.40
C GLY A 167 -2.72 -21.30 0.40
N PRO A 168 -3.81 -22.05 0.18
CA PRO A 168 -4.81 -21.73 -0.84
C PRO A 168 -5.46 -20.35 -0.70
N ASP A 169 -5.61 -19.83 0.51
CA ASP A 169 -6.27 -18.53 0.73
C ASP A 169 -5.50 -17.38 0.08
N PHE A 170 -4.16 -17.42 0.15
CA PHE A 170 -3.33 -16.44 -0.53
C PHE A 170 -3.46 -16.55 -2.05
N VAL A 171 -3.42 -17.79 -2.57
CA VAL A 171 -3.56 -18.04 -4.01
C VAL A 171 -4.91 -17.53 -4.49
N TYR A 172 -6.00 -17.91 -3.85
CA TYR A 172 -7.35 -17.49 -4.15
C TYR A 172 -7.50 -15.96 -4.15
N GLY A 173 -6.92 -15.27 -3.15
CA GLY A 173 -6.92 -13.81 -3.10
C GLY A 173 -6.21 -13.16 -4.29
N VAL A 174 -5.09 -13.74 -4.76
CA VAL A 174 -4.39 -13.27 -5.97
C VAL A 174 -5.25 -13.51 -7.22
N ILE A 175 -5.85 -14.70 -7.36
CA ILE A 175 -6.73 -15.03 -8.50
C ILE A 175 -7.88 -14.02 -8.60
N ASN A 176 -8.60 -13.80 -7.50
CA ASN A 176 -9.71 -12.84 -7.42
C ASN A 176 -9.26 -11.39 -7.68
N SER A 177 -8.01 -11.05 -7.35
CA SER A 177 -7.48 -9.72 -7.63
C SER A 177 -7.22 -9.51 -9.13
N ILE A 178 -6.91 -10.59 -9.87
CA ILE A 178 -6.68 -10.59 -11.32
C ILE A 178 -7.99 -10.61 -12.10
N ASP A 179 -9.00 -11.35 -11.61
CA ASP A 179 -10.25 -11.58 -12.33
C ASP A 179 -10.88 -10.28 -12.84
N GLY A 180 -11.24 -10.26 -14.12
CA GLY A 180 -11.88 -9.11 -14.75
C GLY A 180 -11.00 -7.87 -14.96
N GLU A 181 -9.68 -7.94 -14.79
CA GLU A 181 -8.78 -6.85 -15.20
C GLU A 181 -8.84 -6.65 -16.72
N ARG A 182 -8.84 -5.39 -17.17
CA ARG A 182 -9.01 -5.00 -18.57
C ARG A 182 -7.99 -3.99 -19.07
N ASP A 183 -7.28 -3.31 -18.16
CA ASP A 183 -6.24 -2.37 -18.56
C ASP A 183 -4.99 -3.14 -19.00
N PRO A 184 -4.51 -2.96 -20.25
CA PRO A 184 -3.37 -3.72 -20.76
C PRO A 184 -2.08 -3.48 -19.97
N ARG A 185 -1.90 -2.29 -19.37
CA ARG A 185 -0.69 -1.97 -18.59
C ARG A 185 -0.65 -2.80 -17.31
N ILE A 186 -1.80 -2.98 -16.67
CA ILE A 186 -1.93 -3.82 -15.49
C ILE A 186 -1.83 -5.30 -15.88
N LEU A 187 -2.45 -5.72 -16.99
CA LEU A 187 -2.32 -7.10 -17.47
C LEU A 187 -0.87 -7.47 -17.76
N LEU A 188 -0.07 -6.57 -18.34
CA LEU A 188 1.37 -6.78 -18.51
C LEU A 188 2.09 -6.97 -17.17
N GLN A 189 1.82 -6.12 -16.17
CA GLN A 189 2.36 -6.26 -14.82
C GLN A 189 1.99 -7.60 -14.18
N ILE A 190 0.74 -8.04 -14.33
CA ILE A 190 0.26 -9.34 -13.84
C ILE A 190 1.00 -10.47 -14.54
N PHE A 191 1.07 -10.44 -15.88
CA PHE A 191 1.72 -11.50 -16.66
C PHE A 191 3.23 -11.59 -16.45
N GLU A 192 3.89 -10.50 -16.10
CA GLU A 192 5.29 -10.51 -15.65
C GLU A 192 5.46 -11.17 -14.27
N PHE A 193 4.48 -11.00 -13.39
CA PHE A 193 4.47 -11.57 -12.03
C PHE A 193 4.15 -13.07 -12.00
N LEU A 194 3.18 -13.52 -12.82
CA LEU A 194 2.64 -14.88 -12.79
C LEU A 194 3.70 -16.00 -12.90
N PRO A 195 4.75 -15.92 -13.75
CA PRO A 195 5.77 -16.96 -13.83
C PRO A 195 6.53 -17.17 -12.52
N MET A 196 6.83 -16.09 -11.78
CA MET A 196 7.42 -16.22 -10.44
C MET A 196 6.41 -16.81 -9.47
N PHE A 197 5.17 -16.33 -9.52
CA PHE A 197 4.09 -16.80 -8.66
C PHE A 197 3.87 -18.31 -8.78
N PHE A 198 3.73 -18.89 -9.97
CA PHE A 198 3.49 -20.34 -10.11
C PHE A 198 4.68 -21.21 -9.73
N ARG A 199 5.91 -20.72 -9.92
CA ARG A 199 7.11 -21.45 -9.48
C ARG A 199 7.15 -21.59 -7.97
N LYS A 200 6.55 -20.64 -7.25
CA LYS A 200 6.64 -20.53 -5.80
C LYS A 200 5.38 -21.04 -5.10
N TYR A 201 4.20 -20.71 -5.60
CA TYR A 201 2.91 -20.96 -4.96
C TYR A 201 2.10 -22.00 -5.75
N PRO A 202 1.90 -23.22 -5.21
CA PRO A 202 1.18 -24.27 -5.92
C PRO A 202 -0.33 -23.98 -5.95
N LEU A 203 -0.92 -23.96 -7.15
CA LEU A 203 -2.35 -23.68 -7.36
C LEU A 203 -3.28 -24.75 -6.74
N ARG A 204 -2.84 -26.01 -6.69
CA ARG A 204 -3.63 -27.14 -6.18
C ARG A 204 -5.01 -27.21 -6.86
N HIS A 205 -6.09 -27.16 -6.07
CA HIS A 205 -7.46 -27.25 -6.57
C HIS A 205 -7.93 -25.97 -7.30
N LEU A 206 -7.17 -24.87 -7.23
CA LEU A 206 -7.49 -23.60 -7.87
C LEU A 206 -6.95 -23.51 -9.31
N ALA A 207 -6.40 -24.59 -9.85
CA ALA A 207 -5.80 -24.58 -11.19
C ALA A 207 -6.83 -24.29 -12.30
N GLU A 208 -8.03 -24.86 -12.20
CA GLU A 208 -9.11 -24.63 -13.17
C GLU A 208 -9.65 -23.20 -13.09
N GLU A 209 -9.94 -22.72 -11.88
CA GLU A 209 -10.38 -21.33 -11.65
C GLU A 209 -9.37 -20.32 -12.17
N PHE A 210 -8.08 -20.56 -11.91
CA PHE A 210 -7.03 -19.71 -12.44
C PHE A 210 -6.97 -19.73 -13.98
N PHE A 211 -7.13 -20.92 -14.58
CA PHE A 211 -7.17 -21.06 -16.02
C PHE A 211 -8.33 -20.26 -16.63
N GLU A 212 -9.53 -20.29 -16.02
CA GLU A 212 -10.68 -19.51 -16.48
C GLU A 212 -10.40 -18.00 -16.47
N VAL A 213 -9.81 -17.50 -15.37
CA VAL A 213 -9.40 -16.09 -15.25
C VAL A 213 -8.42 -15.69 -16.36
N CYS A 214 -7.44 -16.54 -16.68
CA CYS A 214 -6.44 -16.21 -17.70
C CYS A 214 -6.89 -16.48 -19.14
N ALA A 215 -7.74 -17.48 -19.38
CA ALA A 215 -8.14 -17.92 -20.71
C ALA A 215 -8.89 -16.83 -21.48
N CYS A 216 -9.59 -15.93 -20.78
CA CYS A 216 -10.31 -14.83 -21.40
C CYS A 216 -9.41 -13.80 -22.11
N TYR A 217 -8.10 -13.85 -21.88
CA TYR A 217 -7.12 -12.96 -22.53
C TYR A 217 -6.53 -13.53 -23.83
N PHE A 218 -7.00 -14.69 -24.32
CA PHE A 218 -6.52 -15.30 -25.56
C PHE A 218 -7.64 -15.60 -26.57
N PRO A 219 -7.48 -15.25 -27.87
CA PRO A 219 -6.55 -14.25 -28.41
C PRO A 219 -7.12 -12.83 -28.21
N VAL A 220 -6.35 -11.93 -27.59
CA VAL A 220 -6.74 -10.51 -27.46
C VAL A 220 -5.78 -9.63 -28.25
N ASP A 221 -6.33 -8.92 -29.24
CA ASP A 221 -5.64 -7.84 -29.95
C ASP A 221 -6.02 -6.50 -29.31
N PHE A 222 -5.04 -5.77 -28.77
CA PHE A 222 -5.26 -4.45 -28.20
C PHE A 222 -4.97 -3.34 -29.22
N HIS A 223 -5.93 -2.43 -29.39
CA HIS A 223 -5.81 -1.25 -30.25
C HIS A 223 -6.06 0.00 -29.38
N PRO A 224 -5.00 0.73 -28.95
CA PRO A 224 -5.18 1.91 -28.11
C PRO A 224 -5.98 2.99 -28.84
N ALA A 225 -6.79 3.73 -28.08
CA ALA A 225 -7.45 4.91 -28.62
C ALA A 225 -6.39 5.98 -28.98
N PRO A 226 -6.63 6.84 -30.00
CA PRO A 226 -5.64 7.83 -30.45
C PRO A 226 -5.11 8.79 -29.37
N ASN A 227 -5.85 8.95 -28.26
CA ASN A 227 -5.53 9.85 -27.16
C ASN A 227 -5.21 9.11 -25.84
N ASP A 228 -5.01 7.79 -25.85
CA ASP A 228 -4.57 7.08 -24.64
C ASP A 228 -3.08 7.40 -24.40
N PRO A 229 -2.71 8.06 -23.29
CA PRO A 229 -1.31 8.29 -22.97
C PRO A 229 -0.62 6.94 -22.75
N ALA A 230 0.42 6.69 -23.56
CA ALA A 230 1.30 5.54 -23.44
C ALA A 230 1.91 5.44 -22.03
#